data_AF-A0AAW8FEI6-F1
#
_entry.id   AF-A0AAW8FEI6-F1
#
_cell.length_a   1.000
_cell.length_b   1.000
_cell.length_c   1.000
_cell.angle_alpha   90.00
_cell.angle_beta   90.00
_cell.angle_gamma   90.00
#
_symmetry.space_group_name_H-M   'P 1'
#
loop_
_entity.id
_entity.type
_entity.pdbx_description
1 polymer ?
#
loop_
_entity_poly.entity_id
_entity_poly.type
_entity_poly.pdbx_seq_one_letter_code
_entity_poly.pdbx_strand_id
1 'polypeptide(L)'
;MMYEMVTGWPPFGDTRADPVALAQAHQNKAPTPPRARVAGVPATLEKLIMALLAKDPEHRPHNASAVVRVIKEVEQDLDASGPERRADGPSQGPGAPMSDNGFADQLSAAELAVRQLVWKHGQDHALVITARMELADLTGHSGDVRGAAELYDRLGRDCSAWFGPGHSRTLDAFEGMARWVSA
;
A
#
# COMPACT_ATOMS: atom_id res chain seq x y z
N MET A 1 -16.85 5.70 -8.81
CA MET A 1 -16.72 4.25 -9.04
C MET A 1 -15.37 3.84 -9.62
N MET A 2 -14.84 4.46 -10.70
CA MET A 2 -13.57 4.02 -11.33
C MET A 2 -12.39 3.90 -10.37
N TYR A 3 -12.19 4.90 -9.51
CA TYR A 3 -11.17 4.88 -8.45
C TYR A 3 -11.30 3.65 -7.53
N GLU A 4 -12.54 3.30 -7.17
CA GLU A 4 -12.82 2.17 -6.28
C GLU A 4 -12.63 0.82 -6.96
N MET A 5 -12.96 0.71 -8.24
CA MET A 5 -12.68 -0.52 -9.00
C MET A 5 -11.18 -0.79 -9.11
N VAL A 6 -10.36 0.26 -9.24
CA VAL A 6 -8.90 0.13 -9.36
C VAL A 6 -8.22 -0.08 -8.02
N THR A 7 -8.68 0.62 -6.98
CA THR A 7 -8.00 0.60 -5.68
C THR A 7 -8.64 -0.34 -4.67
N GLY A 8 -9.87 -0.82 -4.91
CA GLY A 8 -10.72 -1.51 -3.93
C GLY A 8 -11.35 -0.59 -2.88
N TRP A 9 -11.18 0.74 -2.99
CA TRP A 9 -11.57 1.72 -1.98
C TRP A 9 -12.26 2.95 -2.58
N PRO A 10 -13.26 3.56 -1.92
CA PRO A 10 -13.79 4.85 -2.34
C PRO A 10 -12.71 5.96 -2.23
N PRO A 11 -12.77 6.99 -3.09
CA PRO A 11 -11.75 8.04 -3.19
C PRO A 11 -11.57 8.88 -1.90
N PHE A 12 -12.58 8.92 -1.03
CA PHE A 12 -12.55 9.72 0.20
C PHE A 12 -12.58 8.89 1.50
N GLY A 13 -12.45 7.56 1.41
CA GLY A 13 -12.42 6.64 2.56
C GLY A 13 -13.80 6.09 2.96
N ASP A 14 -13.83 5.29 4.03
CA ASP A 14 -15.10 4.74 4.54
C ASP A 14 -15.86 5.83 5.30
N THR A 15 -16.82 6.41 4.60
CA THR A 15 -17.64 7.54 5.05
C THR A 15 -19.05 7.14 5.44
N ARG A 16 -19.30 5.84 5.66
CA ARG A 16 -20.61 5.35 6.11
C ARG A 16 -20.98 5.85 7.52
N ALA A 17 -20.02 6.38 8.28
CA ALA A 17 -20.23 6.87 9.64
C ALA A 17 -20.61 8.37 9.73
N ASP A 18 -20.29 9.21 8.72
CA ASP A 18 -20.52 10.66 8.78
C ASP A 18 -20.79 11.28 7.39
N PRO A 19 -22.07 11.54 7.04
CA PRO A 19 -22.47 12.14 5.77
C PRO A 19 -21.95 13.58 5.56
N VAL A 20 -21.75 14.35 6.64
CA VAL A 20 -21.30 15.75 6.55
C VAL A 20 -19.81 15.79 6.23
N ALA A 21 -19.02 14.97 6.90
CA ALA A 21 -17.60 14.81 6.59
C ALA A 21 -17.38 14.32 5.14
N LEU A 22 -18.25 13.42 4.66
CA LEU A 22 -18.23 12.98 3.25
C LEU A 22 -18.52 14.13 2.29
N ALA A 23 -19.57 14.90 2.54
CA ALA A 23 -19.93 16.04 1.69
C ALA A 23 -18.79 17.07 1.63
N GLN A 24 -18.13 17.34 2.77
CA GLN A 24 -16.96 18.22 2.81
C GLN A 24 -15.76 17.62 2.05
N ALA A 25 -15.52 16.31 2.17
CA ALA A 25 -14.46 15.65 1.41
C ALA A 25 -14.71 15.73 -0.11
N HIS A 26 -15.96 15.59 -0.53
CA HIS A 26 -16.34 15.79 -1.93
C HIS A 26 -16.13 17.22 -2.41
N GLN A 27 -16.20 18.23 -1.54
CA GLN A 27 -15.95 19.63 -1.89
C GLN A 27 -14.46 19.97 -1.92
N ASN A 28 -13.73 19.62 -0.86
CA ASN A 28 -12.42 20.25 -0.61
C ASN A 28 -11.25 19.28 -0.60
N LYS A 29 -11.49 17.99 -0.37
CA LYS A 29 -10.41 17.01 -0.21
C LYS A 29 -9.97 16.47 -1.56
N ALA A 30 -8.68 16.54 -1.85
CA ALA A 30 -8.07 15.80 -2.95
C ALA A 30 -7.93 14.31 -2.55
N PRO A 31 -8.35 13.36 -3.41
CA PRO A 31 -8.17 11.94 -3.13
C PRO A 31 -6.69 11.56 -3.24
N THR A 32 -6.28 10.52 -2.54
CA THR A 32 -4.92 9.96 -2.70
C THR A 32 -4.76 9.42 -4.13
N PRO A 33 -3.62 9.62 -4.80
CA PRO A 33 -3.41 9.05 -6.14
C PRO A 33 -3.50 7.50 -6.13
N PRO A 34 -4.17 6.85 -7.11
CA PRO A 34 -4.27 5.40 -7.19
C PRO A 34 -2.94 4.65 -7.15
N ARG A 35 -1.87 5.16 -7.77
CA ARG A 35 -0.54 4.53 -7.80
C ARG A 35 0.15 4.54 -6.44
N ALA A 36 -0.23 5.46 -5.56
CA ALA A 36 0.22 5.45 -4.17
C ALA A 36 -0.49 4.36 -3.34
N ARG A 37 -1.57 3.76 -3.85
CA ARG A 37 -2.31 2.66 -3.20
C ARG A 37 -2.01 1.30 -3.82
N VAL A 38 -2.01 1.21 -5.15
CA VAL A 38 -1.82 -0.03 -5.90
C VAL A 38 -0.64 0.16 -6.84
N ALA A 39 0.45 -0.56 -6.56
CA ALA A 39 1.61 -0.64 -7.46
C ALA A 39 1.19 -1.28 -8.79
N GLY A 40 1.72 -0.79 -9.91
CA GLY A 40 1.39 -1.30 -11.25
C GLY A 40 0.23 -0.58 -11.96
N VAL A 41 -0.46 0.36 -11.32
CA VAL A 41 -1.46 1.21 -12.02
C VAL A 41 -0.75 2.09 -13.06
N PRO A 42 -1.18 2.09 -14.34
CA PRO A 42 -0.58 2.95 -15.37
C PRO A 42 -0.72 4.44 -15.03
N ALA A 43 0.33 5.23 -15.32
CA ALA A 43 0.33 6.67 -15.06
C ALA A 43 -0.81 7.40 -15.79
N THR A 44 -1.11 6.98 -17.02
CA THR A 44 -2.21 7.52 -17.83
C THR A 44 -3.57 7.25 -17.18
N LEU A 45 -3.76 6.06 -16.60
CA LEU A 45 -4.99 5.69 -15.89
C LEU A 45 -5.16 6.49 -14.59
N GLU A 46 -4.10 6.68 -13.82
CA GLU A 46 -4.12 7.55 -12.64
C GLU A 46 -4.52 8.98 -12.99
N LYS A 47 -3.89 9.57 -14.03
CA LYS A 47 -4.22 10.92 -14.50
C LYS A 47 -5.70 11.06 -14.86
N LEU A 48 -6.25 10.08 -15.57
CA LEU A 48 -7.67 10.06 -15.94
C LEU A 48 -8.57 10.00 -14.71
N ILE A 49 -8.28 9.11 -13.76
CA ILE A 49 -9.06 8.96 -12.53
C ILE A 49 -9.03 10.25 -11.70
N MET A 50 -7.86 10.88 -11.58
CA MET A 50 -7.69 12.14 -10.85
C MET A 50 -8.42 13.30 -11.53
N ALA A 51 -8.38 13.36 -12.87
CA ALA A 51 -9.13 14.35 -13.63
C ALA A 51 -10.65 14.20 -13.43
N LEU A 52 -11.18 12.96 -13.42
CA LEU A 52 -12.59 12.71 -13.13
C LEU A 52 -13.03 13.11 -11.71
N LEU A 53 -12.10 13.07 -10.75
CA LEU A 53 -12.34 13.45 -9.35
C LEU A 53 -12.01 14.92 -9.04
N ALA A 54 -11.56 15.69 -10.04
CA ALA A 54 -11.24 17.10 -9.88
C ALA A 54 -12.44 17.89 -9.36
N LYS A 55 -12.19 18.84 -8.46
CA LYS A 55 -13.25 19.67 -7.85
C LYS A 55 -13.77 20.71 -8.84
N ASP A 56 -12.83 21.34 -9.52
CA ASP A 56 -13.08 22.25 -10.61
C ASP A 56 -13.51 21.47 -11.87
N PRO A 57 -14.71 21.74 -12.43
CA PRO A 57 -15.19 21.11 -13.65
C PRO A 57 -14.27 21.29 -14.87
N GLU A 58 -13.52 22.38 -14.97
CA GLU A 58 -12.65 22.67 -16.13
C GLU A 58 -11.49 21.67 -16.24
N HIS A 59 -11.11 21.05 -15.12
CA HIS A 59 -10.08 20.03 -15.07
C HIS A 59 -10.60 18.63 -15.41
N ARG A 60 -11.92 18.47 -15.62
CA ARG A 60 -12.53 17.19 -15.97
C ARG A 60 -12.54 16.99 -17.48
N PRO A 61 -12.52 15.72 -17.95
CA PRO A 61 -12.78 15.41 -19.34
C PRO A 61 -14.12 16.02 -19.78
N HIS A 62 -14.09 16.75 -20.90
CA HIS A 62 -15.25 17.51 -21.39
C HIS A 62 -16.49 16.64 -21.64
N ASN A 63 -16.30 15.36 -21.98
CA ASN A 63 -17.37 14.41 -22.20
C ASN A 63 -16.93 12.95 -21.99
N ALA A 64 -17.89 12.03 -21.96
CA ALA A 64 -17.64 10.60 -21.81
C ALA A 64 -16.78 10.03 -22.97
N SER A 65 -16.89 10.56 -24.19
CA SER A 65 -16.10 10.10 -25.34
C SER A 65 -14.60 10.37 -25.14
N ALA A 66 -14.24 11.49 -24.50
CA ALA A 66 -12.86 11.79 -24.13
C ALA A 66 -12.31 10.77 -23.13
N VAL A 67 -13.14 10.34 -22.17
CA VAL A 67 -12.78 9.28 -21.20
C VAL A 67 -12.51 7.96 -21.92
N VAL A 68 -13.41 7.55 -22.83
CA VAL A 68 -13.27 6.32 -23.61
C VAL A 68 -11.99 6.32 -24.44
N ARG A 69 -11.61 7.47 -25.04
CA ARG A 69 -10.36 7.58 -25.81
C ARG A 69 -9.13 7.29 -24.95
N VAL A 70 -9.05 7.92 -23.77
CA VAL A 70 -7.92 7.72 -22.85
C VAL A 70 -7.89 6.29 -22.30
N ILE A 71 -9.05 5.66 -22.06
CA ILE A 71 -9.10 4.25 -21.65
C ILE A 71 -8.52 3.34 -22.75
N LYS A 72 -8.87 3.56 -24.02
CA LYS A 72 -8.33 2.80 -25.13
C LYS A 72 -6.82 2.96 -25.28
N GLU A 73 -6.29 4.16 -25.03
CA GLU A 73 -4.83 4.39 -25.00
C GLU A 73 -4.17 3.57 -23.89
N VAL A 74 -4.78 3.51 -22.70
CA VAL A 74 -4.29 2.68 -21.58
C VAL A 74 -4.32 1.19 -21.93
N GLU A 75 -5.40 0.70 -22.54
CA GLU A 75 -5.51 -0.70 -22.97
C GLU A 75 -4.42 -1.06 -23.99
N GLN A 76 -4.17 -0.19 -24.97
CA GLN A 76 -3.11 -0.38 -25.96
C GLN A 76 -1.71 -0.39 -25.34
N ASP A 77 -1.44 0.49 -24.37
CA ASP A 77 -0.17 0.51 -23.64
C ASP A 77 0.04 -0.77 -22.81
N LEU A 78 -1.03 -1.28 -22.18
CA LEU A 78 -1.01 -2.52 -21.41
C LEU A 78 -0.80 -3.75 -22.31
N ASP A 79 -1.48 -3.80 -23.46
CA ASP A 79 -1.33 -4.88 -24.45
C ASP A 79 0.07 -4.86 -25.09
N ALA A 80 0.62 -3.67 -25.38
CA ALA A 80 1.97 -3.51 -25.88
C ALA A 80 3.05 -3.88 -24.85
N SER A 81 2.71 -3.83 -23.55
CA SER A 81 3.58 -4.18 -22.42
C SER A 81 3.40 -5.63 -21.93
N GLY A 82 2.54 -6.43 -22.59
CA GLY A 82 2.33 -7.83 -22.29
C GLY A 82 3.57 -8.72 -22.52
N PRO A 83 3.64 -9.93 -21.93
CA PRO A 83 4.87 -10.73 -21.83
C PRO A 83 5.35 -11.44 -23.11
N GLU A 84 4.88 -11.07 -24.31
CA GLU A 84 5.27 -11.73 -25.56
C GLU A 84 5.86 -10.77 -26.60
N ARG A 85 7.13 -10.43 -26.39
CA ARG A 85 8.16 -10.38 -27.46
C ARG A 85 9.46 -10.99 -26.97
N ARG A 86 9.39 -12.28 -26.64
CA ARG A 86 10.54 -13.20 -26.77
C ARG A 86 10.25 -14.10 -27.97
N ALA A 87 10.65 -13.65 -29.14
CA ALA A 87 10.83 -14.52 -30.30
C ALA A 87 12.29 -14.40 -30.75
N ASP A 88 12.96 -15.54 -30.70
CA ASP A 88 14.16 -15.96 -31.40
C ASP A 88 15.41 -15.06 -31.48
N GLY A 89 16.41 -15.46 -30.69
CA GLY A 89 17.82 -15.40 -31.03
C GLY A 89 18.54 -16.57 -30.35
N PRO A 90 19.29 -17.43 -31.07
CA PRO A 90 19.96 -18.57 -30.47
C PRO A 90 21.25 -18.13 -29.74
N SER A 91 21.70 -19.01 -28.85
CA SER A 91 23.06 -19.15 -28.31
C SER A 91 23.58 -18.25 -27.15
N GLN A 92 23.61 -18.90 -25.98
CA GLN A 92 24.72 -19.06 -25.03
C GLN A 92 25.16 -17.90 -24.11
N GLY A 93 24.98 -18.16 -22.80
CA GLY A 93 25.82 -17.71 -21.68
C GLY A 93 25.44 -18.49 -20.42
N PRO A 94 26.33 -19.30 -19.81
CA PRO A 94 26.01 -20.09 -18.63
C PRO A 94 26.30 -19.30 -17.34
N GLY A 95 25.32 -19.29 -16.43
CA GLY A 95 25.52 -19.08 -14.98
C GLY A 95 25.72 -17.64 -14.49
N ALA A 96 24.68 -17.09 -13.85
CA ALA A 96 24.81 -16.13 -12.75
C ALA A 96 23.52 -16.16 -11.88
N PRO A 97 23.61 -15.85 -10.57
CA PRO A 97 22.90 -16.59 -9.52
C PRO A 97 21.57 -15.95 -9.06
N MET A 98 20.80 -16.80 -8.38
CA MET A 98 19.68 -16.50 -7.47
C MET A 98 19.96 -15.22 -6.67
N SER A 99 19.21 -14.14 -6.93
CA SER A 99 19.43 -12.81 -6.32
C SER A 99 18.59 -12.61 -5.05
N ASP A 100 19.28 -12.11 -4.03
CA ASP A 100 18.88 -11.73 -2.65
C ASP A 100 17.75 -10.67 -2.53
N ASN A 101 16.97 -10.41 -3.58
CA ASN A 101 16.07 -9.25 -3.66
C ASN A 101 14.69 -9.46 -3.02
N GLY A 102 14.41 -10.64 -2.44
CA GLY A 102 13.10 -10.99 -1.90
C GLY A 102 12.70 -10.17 -0.67
N PHE A 103 13.65 -9.96 0.25
CA PHE A 103 13.36 -9.27 1.52
C PHE A 103 13.07 -7.78 1.33
N ALA A 104 13.74 -7.10 0.40
CA ALA A 104 13.53 -5.67 0.16
C ALA A 104 12.12 -5.37 -0.42
N ASP A 105 11.67 -6.20 -1.38
CA ASP A 105 10.31 -6.13 -1.92
C ASP A 105 9.26 -6.48 -0.86
N GLN A 106 9.50 -7.52 -0.07
CA GLN A 106 8.61 -7.91 1.03
C GLN A 106 8.53 -6.83 2.12
N LEU A 107 9.64 -6.16 2.44
CA LEU A 107 9.69 -5.11 3.45
C LEU A 107 8.87 -3.91 3.01
N SER A 108 9.08 -3.48 1.76
CA SER A 108 8.30 -2.40 1.14
C SER A 108 6.80 -2.72 1.11
N ALA A 109 6.44 -3.97 0.82
CA ALA A 109 5.06 -4.43 0.83
C ALA A 109 4.46 -4.45 2.25
N ALA A 110 5.21 -4.92 3.25
CA ALA A 110 4.78 -4.97 4.65
C ALA A 110 4.59 -3.56 5.24
N GLU A 111 5.50 -2.63 4.96
CA GLU A 111 5.37 -1.22 5.36
C GLU A 111 4.12 -0.58 4.76
N LEU A 112 3.86 -0.84 3.48
CA LEU A 112 2.66 -0.35 2.81
C LEU A 112 1.40 -0.96 3.43
N ALA A 113 1.40 -2.26 3.74
CA ALA A 113 0.29 -2.94 4.40
C ALA A 113 -0.03 -2.34 5.77
N VAL A 114 0.99 -2.08 6.60
CA VAL A 114 0.83 -1.38 7.89
C VAL A 114 0.18 -0.02 7.68
N ARG A 115 0.68 0.79 6.74
CA ARG A 115 0.13 2.13 6.46
C ARG A 115 -1.33 2.06 6.03
N GLN A 116 -1.68 1.10 5.18
CA GLN A 116 -3.05 0.89 4.72
C GLN A 116 -3.97 0.46 5.86
N LEU A 117 -3.53 -0.48 6.69
CA LEU A 117 -4.30 -0.98 7.84
C LEU A 117 -4.51 0.12 8.89
N VAL A 118 -3.48 0.89 9.20
CA VAL A 118 -3.56 2.05 10.12
C VAL A 118 -4.60 3.04 9.62
N TRP A 119 -4.57 3.36 8.33
CA TRP A 119 -5.52 4.28 7.73
C TRP A 119 -6.96 3.74 7.75
N LYS A 120 -7.13 2.43 7.54
CA LYS A 120 -8.44 1.76 7.47
C LYS A 120 -9.08 1.56 8.85
N HIS A 121 -8.31 1.17 9.84
CA HIS A 121 -8.83 0.67 11.11
C HIS A 121 -8.43 1.49 12.35
N GLY A 122 -7.52 2.46 12.22
CA GLY A 122 -6.91 3.14 13.36
C GLY A 122 -5.69 2.40 13.88
N GLN A 123 -4.91 3.05 14.75
CA GLN A 123 -3.63 2.53 15.21
C GLN A 123 -3.76 1.34 16.18
N ASP A 124 -4.86 1.29 16.94
CA ASP A 124 -5.16 0.34 18.01
C ASP A 124 -5.81 -0.97 17.52
N HIS A 125 -6.11 -1.08 16.23
CA HIS A 125 -6.80 -2.25 15.72
C HIS A 125 -5.90 -3.51 15.69
N ALA A 126 -6.50 -4.67 15.97
CA ALA A 126 -5.82 -5.96 16.04
C ALA A 126 -4.96 -6.28 14.81
N LEU A 127 -5.53 -6.11 13.61
CA LEU A 127 -4.84 -6.38 12.33
C LEU A 127 -3.62 -5.48 12.12
N VAL A 128 -3.66 -4.24 12.62
CA VAL A 128 -2.57 -3.28 12.49
C VAL A 128 -1.41 -3.70 13.37
N ILE A 129 -1.72 -4.15 14.59
CA ILE A 129 -0.73 -4.65 15.54
C ILE A 129 -0.04 -5.89 14.96
N THR A 130 -0.80 -6.85 14.42
CA THR A 130 -0.24 -8.04 13.75
C THR A 130 0.67 -7.67 12.58
N ALA A 131 0.22 -6.78 11.68
CA ALA A 131 1.05 -6.37 10.54
C ALA A 131 2.33 -5.63 10.98
N ARG A 132 2.29 -4.86 12.07
CA ARG A 132 3.48 -4.21 12.65
C ARG A 132 4.46 -5.22 13.24
N MET A 133 3.96 -6.32 13.83
CA MET A 133 4.80 -7.43 14.28
C MET A 133 5.47 -8.14 13.11
N GLU A 134 4.70 -8.46 12.06
CA GLU A 134 5.23 -9.09 10.85
C GLU A 134 6.30 -8.24 10.16
N LEU A 135 6.10 -6.92 10.09
CA LEU A 135 7.11 -5.99 9.59
C LEU A 135 8.40 -6.04 10.42
N ALA A 136 8.28 -6.07 11.76
CA ALA A 136 9.42 -6.15 12.65
C ALA A 136 10.18 -7.48 12.49
N ASP A 137 9.46 -8.61 12.43
CA ASP A 137 10.07 -9.92 12.15
C ASP A 137 10.77 -9.93 10.80
N LEU A 138 10.15 -9.41 9.75
CA LEU A 138 10.75 -9.36 8.42
C LEU A 138 12.03 -8.50 8.38
N THR A 139 12.04 -7.40 9.15
CA THR A 139 13.23 -6.54 9.33
C THR A 139 14.36 -7.30 10.03
N GLY A 140 14.05 -8.16 10.99
CA GLY A 140 15.04 -9.00 11.66
C GLY A 140 15.59 -10.08 10.73
N HIS A 141 14.71 -10.76 9.99
CA HIS A 141 15.11 -11.79 9.03
C HIS A 141 15.92 -11.24 7.84
N SER A 142 15.76 -9.96 7.49
CA SER A 142 16.59 -9.30 6.47
C SER A 142 17.99 -8.92 6.98
N GLY A 143 18.26 -9.13 8.27
CA GLY A 143 19.57 -8.90 8.91
C GLY A 143 19.64 -7.64 9.78
N ASP A 144 18.59 -6.81 9.82
CA ASP A 144 18.53 -5.65 10.71
C ASP A 144 17.87 -5.99 12.05
N VAL A 145 18.62 -6.76 12.85
CA VAL A 145 18.20 -7.20 14.19
C VAL A 145 17.88 -6.01 15.11
N ARG A 146 18.66 -4.93 15.01
CA ARG A 146 18.45 -3.73 15.81
C ARG A 146 17.17 -3.00 15.38
N GLY A 147 16.94 -2.84 14.09
CA GLY A 147 15.71 -2.25 13.55
C GLY A 147 14.48 -3.04 13.97
N ALA A 148 14.54 -4.38 13.95
CA ALA A 148 13.48 -5.25 14.45
C ALA A 148 13.16 -4.99 15.94
N ALA A 149 14.19 -4.94 16.79
CA ALA A 149 14.02 -4.66 18.21
C ALA A 149 13.41 -3.27 18.47
N GLU A 150 13.84 -2.23 17.74
CA GLU A 150 13.29 -0.87 17.84
C GLU A 150 11.82 -0.80 17.42
N LEU A 151 11.42 -1.55 16.37
CA LEU A 151 10.03 -1.65 15.92
C LEU A 151 9.14 -2.33 16.97
N TYR A 152 9.61 -3.44 17.56
CA TYR A 152 8.88 -4.12 18.64
C TYR A 152 8.77 -3.28 19.92
N ASP A 153 9.84 -2.59 20.32
CA ASP A 153 9.85 -1.69 21.47
C ASP A 153 8.81 -0.55 21.30
N ARG A 154 8.73 0.04 20.11
CA ARG A 154 7.70 1.04 19.79
C ARG A 154 6.30 0.46 19.84
N LEU A 155 6.09 -0.73 19.26
CA LEU A 155 4.80 -1.41 19.27
C LEU A 155 4.35 -1.78 20.69
N GLY A 156 5.26 -2.27 21.53
CA GLY A 156 4.98 -2.61 22.93
C GLY A 156 4.57 -1.38 23.74
N ARG A 157 5.25 -0.24 23.55
CA ARG A 157 4.84 1.03 24.17
C ARG A 157 3.46 1.50 23.71
N ASP A 158 3.19 1.46 22.41
CA ASP A 158 1.90 1.84 21.85
C ASP A 158 0.76 0.95 22.41
N CYS A 159 0.95 -0.38 22.40
CA CYS A 159 0.00 -1.35 22.97
C CYS A 159 -0.19 -1.14 24.48
N SER A 160 0.88 -0.85 25.22
CA SER A 160 0.81 -0.53 26.66
C SER A 160 -0.01 0.72 26.93
N ALA A 161 0.12 1.75 26.07
CA ALA A 161 -0.66 2.98 26.19
C ALA A 161 -2.15 2.76 25.88
N TRP A 162 -2.49 1.90 24.91
CA TRP A 162 -3.89 1.66 24.52
C TRP A 162 -4.62 0.64 25.40
N PHE A 163 -3.96 -0.44 25.80
CA PHE A 163 -4.59 -1.59 26.48
C PHE A 163 -4.07 -1.83 27.90
N GLY A 164 -2.99 -1.15 28.29
CA GLY A 164 -2.30 -1.35 29.55
C GLY A 164 -1.11 -2.32 29.47
N PRO A 165 -0.23 -2.31 30.48
CA PRO A 165 1.04 -3.04 30.47
C PRO A 165 0.89 -4.57 30.55
N GLY A 166 -0.21 -5.08 31.11
CA GLY A 166 -0.46 -6.52 31.29
C GLY A 166 -1.29 -7.17 30.17
N HIS A 167 -1.65 -6.42 29.13
CA HIS A 167 -2.46 -6.95 28.04
C HIS A 167 -1.63 -7.91 27.16
N SER A 168 -2.22 -8.98 26.65
CA SER A 168 -1.52 -10.01 25.85
C SER A 168 -0.70 -9.41 24.70
N ARG A 169 -1.29 -8.53 23.90
CA ARG A 169 -0.59 -7.84 22.79
C ARG A 169 0.61 -7.00 23.20
N THR A 170 0.60 -6.45 24.41
CA THR A 170 1.74 -5.70 24.95
C THR A 170 2.88 -6.66 25.27
N LEU A 171 2.55 -7.80 25.89
CA LEU A 171 3.51 -8.86 26.21
C LEU A 171 4.07 -9.50 24.93
N ASP A 172 3.22 -9.82 23.95
CA ASP A 172 3.63 -10.40 22.66
C ASP A 172 4.66 -9.52 21.94
N ALA A 173 4.49 -8.20 21.97
CA ALA A 173 5.42 -7.25 21.37
C ALA A 173 6.77 -7.23 22.11
N PHE A 174 6.77 -7.27 23.44
CA PHE A 174 8.01 -7.34 24.22
C PHE A 174 8.72 -8.69 24.10
N GLU A 175 7.97 -9.79 23.97
CA GLU A 175 8.53 -11.10 23.68
C GLU A 175 9.22 -11.11 22.31
N GLY A 176 8.59 -10.52 21.29
CA GLY A 176 9.19 -10.30 19.97
C GLY A 176 10.49 -9.50 20.06
N MET A 177 10.51 -8.41 20.83
CA MET A 177 11.74 -7.64 21.09
C MET A 177 12.84 -8.51 21.72
N ALA A 178 12.50 -9.27 22.76
CA ALA A 178 13.47 -10.10 23.48
C ALA A 178 14.09 -11.15 22.56
N ARG A 179 13.31 -11.75 21.65
CA ARG A 179 13.79 -12.70 20.64
C ARG A 179 14.92 -12.10 19.80
N TRP A 180 14.71 -10.90 19.26
CA TRP A 180 15.67 -10.23 18.39
C TRP A 180 16.86 -9.65 19.16
N VAL A 181 16.71 -9.18 20.38
CA VAL A 181 17.85 -8.71 21.21
C VAL A 181 18.74 -9.88 21.66
N SER A 182 18.21 -11.10 21.72
CA SER A 182 18.96 -12.31 22.10
C SER A 182 19.62 -13.08 20.94
N ALA A 183 19.39 -12.65 19.69
CA ALA A 183 19.91 -13.28 18.47
C ALA A 183 21.28 -12.71 18.07
#